data_AF-A0A1Y4HVT4-F1
#
_entry.id   AF-A0A1Y4HVT4-F1
#
_cell.length_a   1.000
_cell.length_b   1.000
_cell.length_c   1.000
_cell.angle_alpha   90.00
_cell.angle_beta   90.00
_cell.angle_gamma   90.00
#
_symmetry.space_group_name_H-M   'P 1'
#
loop_
_entity.id
_entity.type
_entity.pdbx_description
1 polymer ?
#
loop_
_entity_poly.entity_id
_entity_poly.type
_entity_poly.pdbx_seq_one_letter_code
_entity_poly.pdbx_strand_id
1 'polypeptide(L)'
;MDFLNEYHLAGLAIGICTFLIIGVFHPVVVKAEYYWGTRCWWVFLLLGLGGVAASVWVSSLFWSSLLGVFAFSSFWTIKEIFEQEERVRKGWFPKNPRRKYKF
;
A
#
# COMPACT_ATOMS: atom_id res chain seq x y z
N MET A 1 14.92 2.78 -20.09
CA MET A 1 15.76 2.65 -18.87
C MET A 1 17.15 3.19 -19.11
N ASP A 2 17.67 3.09 -20.33
CA ASP A 2 19.04 3.50 -20.67
C ASP A 2 19.31 4.97 -20.36
N PHE A 3 18.41 5.89 -20.71
CA PHE A 3 18.48 7.31 -20.33
C PHE A 3 18.57 7.53 -18.80
N LEU A 4 17.77 6.82 -18.00
CA LEU A 4 17.80 6.98 -16.54
C LEU A 4 19.11 6.47 -15.92
N ASN A 5 19.68 5.42 -16.51
CA ASN A 5 20.93 4.85 -16.05
C ASN A 5 22.14 5.70 -16.50
N GLU A 6 22.12 6.20 -17.74
CA GLU A 6 23.14 7.06 -18.32
C GLU A 6 23.36 8.34 -17.51
N TYR A 7 22.27 8.92 -17.00
CA TYR A 7 22.33 10.11 -16.14
C TYR A 7 22.27 9.82 -14.63
N HIS A 8 22.40 8.54 -14.21
CA HIS A 8 22.31 8.12 -12.80
C HIS A 8 21.01 8.53 -12.07
N LEU A 9 19.94 8.80 -12.82
CA LEU A 9 18.63 9.22 -12.30
C LEU A 9 17.75 8.05 -11.84
N ALA A 10 18.14 6.80 -12.12
CA ALA A 10 17.35 5.62 -11.77
C ALA A 10 17.03 5.54 -10.27
N GLY A 11 17.99 5.84 -9.39
CA GLY A 11 17.75 5.85 -7.94
C GLY A 11 16.74 6.92 -7.51
N LEU A 12 16.85 8.13 -8.07
CA LEU A 12 15.89 9.22 -7.82
C LEU A 12 14.49 8.86 -8.30
N ALA A 13 14.38 8.28 -9.50
CA ALA A 13 13.12 7.83 -10.05
C ALA A 13 12.47 6.74 -9.17
N ILE A 14 13.25 5.75 -8.70
CA ILE A 14 12.76 4.74 -7.74
C ILE A 14 12.26 5.41 -6.46
N GLY A 15 13.01 6.37 -5.92
CA GLY A 15 12.63 7.11 -4.71
C GLY A 15 11.30 7.85 -4.85
N ILE A 16 11.12 8.60 -5.96
CA ILE A 16 9.87 9.33 -6.25
C ILE A 16 8.71 8.35 -6.41
N CYS A 17 8.88 7.30 -7.22
CA CYS A 17 7.84 6.28 -7.40
C CYS A 17 7.50 5.58 -6.09
N THR A 18 8.48 5.28 -5.25
CA THR A 18 8.29 4.69 -3.92
C THR A 18 7.45 5.59 -3.03
N PHE A 19 7.80 6.87 -2.95
CA PHE A 19 7.04 7.86 -2.18
C PHE A 19 5.60 7.96 -2.66
N LEU A 20 5.38 7.96 -3.98
CA LEU A 20 4.04 7.99 -4.56
C LEU A 20 3.24 6.72 -4.24
N ILE A 21 3.85 5.53 -4.31
CA ILE A 21 3.21 4.27 -3.94
C ILE A 21 2.74 4.34 -2.48
N ILE A 22 3.64 4.64 -1.55
CA ILE A 22 3.31 4.76 -0.11
C ILE A 22 2.24 5.83 0.11
N GLY A 23 2.39 7.00 -0.54
CA GLY A 23 1.44 8.10 -0.47
C GLY A 23 0.04 7.74 -0.95
N VAL A 24 -0.10 6.86 -1.95
CA VAL A 24 -1.39 6.32 -2.40
C VAL A 24 -1.97 5.31 -1.42
N PHE A 25 -1.14 4.51 -0.75
CA PHE A 25 -1.62 3.53 0.23
C PHE A 25 -2.27 4.18 1.46
N HIS A 26 -1.84 5.38 1.88
CA HIS A 26 -2.48 6.13 2.97
C HIS A 26 -4.00 6.37 2.78
N PRO A 27 -4.47 7.04 1.70
CA PRO A 27 -5.90 7.21 1.45
C PRO A 27 -6.59 5.88 1.12
N VAL A 28 -5.88 4.90 0.56
CA VAL A 28 -6.42 3.55 0.35
C VAL A 28 -6.81 2.91 1.67
N VAL A 29 -5.95 2.97 2.70
CA VAL A 29 -6.27 2.41 4.03
C VAL A 29 -7.51 3.08 4.63
N VAL A 30 -7.57 4.42 4.59
CA VAL A 30 -8.70 5.17 5.14
C VAL A 30 -10.00 4.80 4.42
N LYS A 31 -9.99 4.74 3.08
CA LYS A 31 -11.17 4.34 2.31
C LYS A 31 -11.53 2.87 2.50
N ALA A 32 -10.54 1.99 2.58
CA ALA A 32 -10.74 0.56 2.78
C ALA A 32 -11.43 0.29 4.12
N GLU A 33 -10.95 0.93 5.19
CA GLU A 33 -11.63 0.92 6.49
C GLU A 33 -13.03 1.54 6.33
N TYR A 34 -13.16 2.75 5.80
CA TYR A 34 -14.44 3.46 5.73
C TYR A 34 -15.57 2.65 5.06
N TYR A 35 -15.28 1.95 3.95
CA TYR A 35 -16.28 1.19 3.20
C TYR A 35 -16.39 -0.28 3.62
N TRP A 36 -15.27 -0.97 3.86
CA TRP A 36 -15.27 -2.42 4.11
C TRP A 36 -14.92 -2.81 5.55
N GLY A 37 -14.34 -1.89 6.32
CA GLY A 37 -13.78 -2.14 7.64
C GLY A 37 -12.57 -3.06 7.57
N THR A 38 -12.27 -3.74 8.67
CA THR A 38 -11.11 -4.64 8.79
C THR A 38 -11.24 -5.95 8.01
N ARG A 39 -12.39 -6.23 7.39
CA ARG A 39 -12.64 -7.49 6.65
C ARG A 39 -11.92 -7.58 5.31
N CYS A 40 -11.44 -6.47 4.76
CA CYS A 40 -10.75 -6.44 3.47
C CYS A 40 -9.25 -6.81 3.56
N TRP A 41 -8.74 -7.17 4.74
CA TRP A 41 -7.33 -7.46 4.98
C TRP A 41 -6.74 -8.53 4.03
N TRP A 42 -7.52 -9.57 3.69
CA TRP A 42 -7.05 -10.67 2.84
C TRP A 42 -6.79 -10.23 1.40
N VAL A 43 -7.45 -9.18 0.92
CA VAL A 43 -7.17 -8.60 -0.41
C VAL A 43 -5.75 -8.06 -0.44
N PHE A 44 -5.35 -7.34 0.61
CA PHE A 44 -3.99 -6.81 0.73
C PHE A 44 -2.94 -7.90 0.93
N LEU A 45 -3.31 -9.03 1.56
CA LEU A 45 -2.44 -10.20 1.62
C LEU A 45 -2.19 -10.77 0.21
N LEU A 46 -3.24 -10.98 -0.58
CA LEU A 46 -3.11 -11.48 -1.95
C LEU A 46 -2.33 -10.52 -2.85
N LEU A 47 -2.60 -9.21 -2.74
CA LEU A 47 -1.85 -8.18 -3.47
C LEU A 47 -0.37 -8.18 -3.08
N GLY A 48 -0.07 -8.32 -1.78
CA GLY A 48 1.29 -8.40 -1.29
C GLY A 48 2.02 -9.64 -1.81
N LEU A 49 1.40 -10.83 -1.73
CA LEU A 49 1.98 -12.06 -2.25
C LEU A 49 2.18 -12.01 -3.77
N GLY A 50 1.20 -11.49 -4.51
CA GLY A 50 1.31 -11.26 -5.95
C GLY A 50 2.44 -10.30 -6.29
N GLY A 51 2.59 -9.22 -5.52
CA GLY A 51 3.68 -8.25 -5.66
C GLY A 51 5.06 -8.87 -5.41
N VAL A 52 5.21 -9.72 -4.37
CA VAL A 52 6.45 -10.45 -4.10
C VAL A 52 6.78 -11.43 -5.24
N ALA A 53 5.80 -12.22 -5.68
CA ALA A 53 6.01 -13.16 -6.78
C ALA A 53 6.44 -12.42 -8.06
N ALA A 54 5.77 -11.31 -8.38
CA ALA A 54 6.12 -10.46 -9.51
C ALA A 54 7.50 -9.81 -9.34
N SER A 55 7.87 -9.34 -8.14
CA SER A 55 9.17 -8.72 -7.91
C SER A 55 10.33 -9.69 -8.13
N VAL A 56 10.14 -10.96 -7.76
CA VAL A 56 11.16 -12.02 -7.98
C VAL A 56 11.26 -12.42 -9.44
N TRP A 57 10.16 -12.40 -10.20
CA TRP A 57 10.17 -12.77 -11.62
C TRP A 57 10.75 -11.67 -12.52
N VAL A 58 10.56 -10.39 -12.16
CA VAL A 58 11.00 -9.28 -13.00
C VAL A 58 12.52 -9.05 -12.89
N SER A 59 13.23 -9.17 -14.02
CA SER A 59 14.70 -9.05 -14.05
C SER A 59 15.21 -7.60 -13.94
N SER A 60 14.37 -6.61 -14.24
CA SER A 60 14.76 -5.20 -14.14
C SER A 60 14.75 -4.76 -12.68
N LEU A 61 15.91 -4.34 -12.16
CA LEU A 61 16.05 -3.87 -10.78
C LEU A 61 15.06 -2.75 -10.45
N PHE A 62 14.81 -1.83 -11.39
CA PHE A 62 13.86 -0.74 -11.21
C PHE A 62 12.44 -1.26 -10.96
N TRP A 63 11.92 -2.07 -11.88
CA TRP A 63 10.56 -2.59 -11.78
C TRP A 63 10.40 -3.60 -10.64
N SER A 64 11.41 -4.44 -10.41
CA SER A 64 11.48 -5.36 -9.27
C SER A 64 11.40 -4.59 -7.94
N SER A 65 12.14 -3.48 -7.82
CA SER A 65 12.10 -2.62 -6.63
C SER A 65 10.73 -2.01 -6.39
N LEU A 66 10.08 -1.47 -7.43
CA LEU A 66 8.74 -0.89 -7.30
C LEU A 66 7.68 -1.93 -6.92
N LEU A 67 7.78 -3.15 -7.47
CA LEU A 67 6.92 -4.28 -7.10
C LEU A 67 7.14 -4.70 -5.65
N GLY A 68 8.40 -4.71 -5.18
CA GLY A 68 8.73 -4.94 -3.78
C GLY A 68 8.11 -3.89 -2.86
N VAL A 69 8.26 -2.61 -3.18
CA VAL A 69 7.65 -1.51 -2.41
C VAL A 69 6.13 -1.65 -2.40
N PHE A 70 5.50 -1.94 -3.53
CA PHE A 70 4.05 -2.16 -3.62
C PHE A 70 3.62 -3.35 -2.74
N ALA A 71 4.37 -4.45 -2.77
CA ALA A 71 4.08 -5.64 -1.99
C ALA A 71 4.12 -5.36 -0.47
N PHE A 72 5.19 -4.73 0.01
CA PHE A 72 5.33 -4.38 1.42
C PHE A 72 4.38 -3.28 1.87
N SER A 73 4.02 -2.35 0.97
CA SER A 73 2.96 -1.36 1.25
C SER A 73 1.59 -2.03 1.40
N SER A 74 1.32 -3.07 0.61
CA SER A 74 0.11 -3.90 0.76
C SER A 74 0.12 -4.66 2.09
N PHE A 75 1.24 -5.30 2.46
CA PHE A 75 1.35 -5.97 3.76
C PHE A 75 1.20 -4.99 4.94
N TRP A 76 1.83 -3.82 4.88
CA TRP A 76 1.70 -2.79 5.91
C TRP A 76 0.25 -2.34 6.08
N THR A 77 -0.47 -2.18 4.97
CA THR A 77 -1.88 -1.78 4.95
C THR A 77 -2.78 -2.73 5.76
N ILE A 78 -2.43 -4.01 5.86
CA ILE A 78 -3.14 -4.96 6.72
C ILE A 78 -3.16 -4.45 8.16
N LYS A 79 -1.98 -4.17 8.74
CA LYS A 79 -1.84 -3.63 10.11
C LYS A 79 -2.53 -2.27 10.23
N GLU A 80 -2.27 -1.39 9.26
CA GLU A 80 -2.78 -0.02 9.24
C GLU A 80 -4.31 0.05 9.25
N ILE A 81 -5.01 -0.89 8.59
CA ILE A 81 -6.48 -0.95 8.58
C ILE A 81 -7.04 -1.22 9.98
N PHE A 82 -6.40 -2.08 10.77
CA PHE A 82 -6.83 -2.33 12.16
C PHE A 82 -6.55 -1.10 13.04
N GLU A 83 -5.41 -0.45 12.87
CA GLU A 83 -5.11 0.80 13.58
C GLU A 83 -6.09 1.91 13.17
N GLN A 84 -6.48 1.97 11.90
CA GLN A 84 -7.44 2.94 11.39
C GLN A 84 -8.83 2.74 12.02
N GLU A 85 -9.26 1.49 12.25
CA GLU A 85 -10.49 1.20 13.00
C GLU A 85 -10.41 1.76 14.43
N GLU A 86 -9.26 1.65 15.09
CA GLU A 86 -9.06 2.26 16.42
C GLU A 86 -9.09 3.79 16.38
N ARG A 87 -8.53 4.41 15.34
CA ARG A 87 -8.56 5.87 15.17
C ARG A 87 -9.99 6.36 14.93
N VAL A 88 -10.79 5.61 14.18
CA VAL A 88 -12.24 5.85 14.02
C VAL A 88 -12.99 5.64 15.33
N ARG A 89 -12.64 4.62 16.13
CA ARG A 89 -13.18 4.40 17.48
C ARG A 89 -12.90 5.58 18.40
N LYS A 90 -11.68 6.14 18.36
CA LYS A 90 -11.25 7.33 19.12
C LYS A 90 -11.87 8.64 18.61
N GLY A 91 -12.58 8.63 17.48
CA GLY A 91 -13.20 9.81 16.88
C GLY A 91 -12.23 10.69 16.08
N TRP A 92 -11.01 10.23 15.79
CA TRP A 92 -10.04 10.98 14.99
C TRP A 92 -10.38 10.99 13.49
N PHE A 93 -11.17 10.01 13.05
CA PHE A 93 -11.68 9.92 11.69
C PHE A 93 -13.20 9.70 11.69
N PRO A 94 -13.92 10.20 10.68
CA PRO A 94 -15.36 10.09 10.61
C PRO A 94 -15.80 8.63 10.44
N LYS A 95 -16.80 8.22 11.23
CA LYS A 95 -17.48 6.94 11.06
C LYS A 95 -18.34 6.97 9.80
N ASN A 96 -18.39 5.85 9.08
CA ASN A 96 -19.36 5.67 8.01
C ASN A 96 -20.73 5.33 8.62
N PRO A 97 -21.75 6.20 8.50
CA PRO A 97 -23.07 5.98 9.11
C PRO A 97 -23.79 4.76 8.52
N ARG A 98 -23.40 4.30 7.33
CA ARG A 98 -23.98 3.12 6.66
C ARG A 98 -23.36 1.80 7.13
N ARG A 99 -22.32 1.84 7.98
CA ARG A 99 -21.62 0.65 8.46
C ARG A 99 -21.94 0.38 9.93
N LYS A 100 -22.15 -0.89 10.28
CA LYS A 100 -22.17 -1.34 11.67
C LYS A 100 -20.73 -1.55 12.17
N TYR A 101 -20.38 -0.89 13.26
CA TYR A 101 -19.10 -1.06 13.95
C TYR A 101 -19.25 -2.11 15.05
N LYS A 102 -18.16 -2.82 15.36
CA LYS A 102 -18.15 -3.90 16.37
C LYS A 102 -17.97 -3.39 17.81
N PHE A 103 -17.68 -2.11 17.97
CA PHE A 103 -17.40 -1.44 19.24
C PHE A 103 -18.48 -0.41 19.56
#